data_AF-A0A925JE16-F1
#
_entry.id   AF-A0A925JE16-F1
#
_cell.length_a   1.000
_cell.length_b   1.000
_cell.length_c   1.000
_cell.angle_alpha   90.00
_cell.angle_beta   90.00
_cell.angle_gamma   90.00
#
_symmetry.space_group_name_H-M   'P 1'
#
loop_
_entity.id
_entity.type
_entity.pdbx_description
1 polymer ?
#
loop_
_entity_poly.entity_id
_entity_poly.type
_entity_poly.pdbx_seq_one_letter_code
_entity_poly.pdbx_strand_id
1 'polypeptide(L)'
;MKNLKILLLLFSLATFGVVGCKKDSPAEPSKETPDTQAQAEAKTKVIGKWYIKKAVYTYKSDGHNDTYANYDNTQFYDFKTDGTLVISFVKKQGTNYTYKFNEDAGTLSIFTPFPDDVYKIKVFTGTSLIIEKEHTIAPAMTEEITLSK
;
A
#
# COMPACT_ATOMS: atom_id res chain seq x y z
N MET A 1 48.76 -4.70 21.96
CA MET A 1 49.66 -4.86 20.79
C MET A 1 49.79 -6.35 20.45
N LYS A 2 49.32 -6.78 19.27
CA LYS A 2 49.81 -7.96 18.54
C LYS A 2 49.25 -7.88 17.13
N ASN A 3 50.11 -7.42 16.22
CA ASN A 3 49.98 -7.58 14.78
C ASN A 3 50.09 -9.07 14.44
N LEU A 4 49.31 -9.55 13.48
CA LEU A 4 49.75 -10.67 12.65
C LEU A 4 49.22 -10.52 11.22
N LYS A 5 50.16 -10.27 10.31
CA LYS A 5 50.01 -10.29 8.86
C LYS A 5 50.04 -11.75 8.39
N ILE A 6 49.15 -12.13 7.47
CA ILE A 6 49.25 -13.32 6.62
C ILE A 6 48.81 -12.84 5.24
N LEU A 7 49.73 -12.38 4.38
CA LEU A 7 50.59 -13.10 3.43
C LEU A 7 49.82 -13.95 2.42
N LEU A 8 49.81 -13.45 1.18
CA LEU A 8 49.36 -14.10 -0.05
C LEU A 8 50.13 -15.39 -0.34
N LEU A 9 49.46 -16.34 -1.01
CA LEU A 9 50.10 -17.30 -1.92
C LEU A 9 49.22 -17.52 -3.16
N LEU A 10 49.86 -17.30 -4.31
CA LEU A 10 49.39 -17.49 -5.68
C LEU A 10 49.71 -18.91 -6.19
N PHE A 11 49.19 -19.22 -7.39
CA PHE A 11 49.39 -20.37 -8.29
C PHE A 11 48.38 -21.52 -8.10
N SER A 12 47.60 -21.90 -9.11
CA SER A 12 48.12 -22.59 -10.31
C SER A 12 47.17 -22.53 -11.52
N LEU A 13 47.76 -22.77 -12.69
CA LEU A 13 47.25 -22.68 -14.06
C LEU A 13 46.40 -23.90 -14.50
N ALA A 14 45.34 -23.61 -15.25
CA ALA A 14 44.64 -24.32 -16.34
C ALA A 14 44.65 -25.86 -16.49
N THR A 15 43.45 -26.41 -16.74
CA THR A 15 43.21 -27.46 -17.76
C THR A 15 41.90 -27.20 -18.52
N PHE A 16 41.94 -27.39 -19.84
CA PHE A 16 40.76 -27.37 -20.73
C PHE A 16 40.00 -28.71 -20.63
N GLY A 17 38.67 -28.65 -20.68
CA GLY A 17 37.79 -29.83 -20.76
C GLY A 17 36.47 -29.44 -21.45
N VAL A 18 36.02 -30.31 -22.36
CA VAL A 18 35.14 -30.05 -23.51
C VAL A 18 33.66 -30.31 -23.21
N VAL A 19 32.78 -29.69 -24.02
CA VAL A 19 31.41 -30.11 -24.43
C VAL A 19 30.31 -30.29 -23.35
N GLY A 20 29.31 -29.41 -23.44
CA GLY A 20 27.89 -29.78 -23.41
C GLY A 20 27.21 -29.98 -22.05
N CYS A 21 26.45 -28.97 -21.60
CA CYS A 21 25.05 -29.04 -21.13
C CYS A 21 24.69 -27.82 -20.26
N LYS A 22 23.47 -27.32 -20.44
CA LYS A 22 22.81 -26.18 -19.73
C LYS A 22 23.27 -26.00 -18.28
N LYS A 23 23.68 -24.78 -17.90
CA LYS A 23 23.52 -24.28 -16.52
C LYS A 23 23.61 -22.76 -16.43
N ASP A 24 22.85 -22.27 -15.46
CA ASP A 24 22.43 -20.90 -15.17
C ASP A 24 23.55 -19.84 -15.14
N SER A 25 23.22 -18.66 -15.69
CA SER A 25 24.05 -17.45 -15.53
C SER A 25 23.95 -16.93 -14.09
N PRO A 26 25.05 -16.36 -13.52
CA PRO A 26 25.00 -15.72 -12.21
C PRO A 26 24.14 -14.46 -12.29
N ALA A 27 23.21 -14.30 -11.34
CA ALA A 27 22.40 -13.09 -11.22
C ALA A 27 23.31 -11.88 -10.93
N GLU A 28 23.30 -10.90 -11.83
CA GLU A 28 23.76 -9.55 -11.54
C GLU A 28 22.95 -8.96 -10.36
N PRO A 29 23.54 -8.12 -9.50
CA PRO A 29 22.79 -7.42 -8.48
C PRO A 29 21.81 -6.47 -9.17
N SER A 30 20.52 -6.79 -9.09
CA SER A 30 19.43 -6.02 -9.68
C SER A 30 19.48 -4.58 -9.19
N LYS A 31 19.70 -3.66 -10.11
CA LYS A 31 19.56 -2.21 -9.91
C LYS A 31 18.06 -1.94 -9.72
N GLU A 32 17.61 -1.73 -8.48
CA GLU A 32 16.22 -1.32 -8.21
C GLU A 32 15.94 -0.03 -9.01
N THR A 33 14.92 -0.09 -9.86
CA THR A 33 14.48 1.05 -10.67
C THR A 33 13.87 2.12 -9.75
N PRO A 34 14.04 3.42 -10.04
CA PRO A 34 13.50 4.53 -9.23
C PRO A 34 12.00 4.38 -8.88
N ASP A 35 11.23 3.76 -9.76
CA ASP A 35 9.80 3.49 -9.60
C ASP A 35 9.50 2.53 -8.42
N THR A 36 10.43 1.60 -8.13
CA THR A 36 10.27 0.62 -7.04
C THR A 36 10.53 1.26 -5.67
N GLN A 37 11.46 2.22 -5.61
CA GLN A 37 11.83 2.92 -4.38
C GLN A 37 10.76 3.94 -3.97
N ALA A 38 10.22 4.72 -4.91
CA ALA A 38 9.11 5.63 -4.64
C ALA A 38 7.86 4.90 -4.14
N GLN A 39 7.57 3.72 -4.71
CA GLN A 39 6.44 2.88 -4.29
C GLN A 39 6.64 2.24 -2.90
N ALA A 40 7.88 1.94 -2.52
CA ALA A 40 8.21 1.49 -1.18
C ALA A 40 8.03 2.62 -0.15
N GLU A 41 8.50 3.83 -0.46
CA GLU A 41 8.34 5.02 0.39
C GLU A 41 6.86 5.42 0.57
N ALA A 42 6.09 5.41 -0.51
CA ALA A 42 4.64 5.57 -0.54
C ALA A 42 3.93 4.62 0.44
N LYS A 43 4.24 3.33 0.32
CA LYS A 43 3.69 2.30 1.20
C LYS A 43 4.03 2.57 2.66
N THR A 44 5.27 2.95 2.97
CA THR A 44 5.65 3.27 4.36
C THR A 44 4.86 4.45 4.94
N LYS A 45 4.52 5.45 4.12
CA LYS A 45 3.72 6.61 4.55
C LYS A 45 2.26 6.26 4.84
N VAL A 46 1.68 5.25 4.20
CA VAL A 46 0.29 4.82 4.49
C VAL A 46 0.20 3.93 5.73
N ILE A 47 1.28 3.21 6.09
CA ILE A 47 1.30 2.32 7.27
C ILE A 47 0.93 3.03 8.56
N GLY A 48 0.14 2.36 9.40
CA GLY A 48 -0.24 2.81 10.73
C GLY A 48 -1.71 3.18 10.81
N LYS A 49 -2.08 3.76 11.95
CA LYS A 49 -3.47 4.07 12.29
C LYS A 49 -3.89 5.43 11.76
N TRP A 50 -4.99 5.44 11.01
CA TRP A 50 -5.65 6.62 10.48
C TRP A 50 -7.06 6.70 11.03
N TYR A 51 -7.38 7.79 11.69
CA TYR A 51 -8.71 8.05 12.20
C TYR A 51 -9.56 8.68 11.11
N ILE A 52 -10.77 8.18 10.93
CA ILE A 52 -11.76 8.90 10.15
C ILE A 52 -11.98 10.24 10.87
N LYS A 53 -12.15 11.31 10.10
CA LYS A 53 -12.52 12.64 10.62
C LYS A 53 -13.85 13.08 10.06
N LYS A 54 -14.10 12.70 8.81
CA LYS A 54 -15.27 13.05 8.05
C LYS A 54 -15.51 11.99 7.00
N ALA A 55 -16.76 11.55 6.84
CA ALA A 55 -17.23 10.81 5.69
C ALA A 55 -18.42 11.58 5.09
N VAL A 56 -18.37 11.87 3.79
CA VAL A 56 -19.41 12.58 3.05
C VAL A 56 -20.01 11.64 2.03
N TYR A 57 -21.33 11.52 2.06
CA TYR A 57 -22.12 10.71 1.15
C TYR A 57 -23.00 11.64 0.32
N THR A 58 -22.83 11.63 -0.99
CA THR A 58 -23.65 12.40 -1.92
C THR A 58 -24.47 11.44 -2.75
N TYR A 59 -25.78 11.39 -2.50
CA TYR A 59 -26.72 10.54 -3.23
C TYR A 59 -27.31 11.32 -4.40
N LYS A 60 -27.34 10.68 -5.58
CA LYS A 60 -28.00 11.22 -6.77
C LYS A 60 -29.34 10.51 -6.93
N SER A 61 -30.43 11.24 -6.79
CA SER A 61 -31.79 10.73 -7.04
C SER A 61 -32.57 11.76 -7.85
N ASP A 62 -33.08 11.36 -9.01
CA ASP A 62 -34.08 12.10 -9.80
C ASP A 62 -33.82 13.63 -9.93
N GLY A 63 -32.59 14.01 -10.28
CA GLY A 63 -32.20 15.40 -10.50
C GLY A 63 -31.92 16.22 -9.22
N HIS A 64 -31.97 15.59 -8.05
CA HIS A 64 -31.57 16.16 -6.77
C HIS A 64 -30.32 15.45 -6.21
N ASN A 65 -29.50 16.21 -5.46
CA ASN A 65 -28.35 15.67 -4.75
C ASN A 65 -28.57 15.84 -3.24
N ASP A 66 -28.66 14.73 -2.51
CA ASP A 66 -28.71 14.75 -1.05
C ASP A 66 -27.31 14.51 -0.50
N THR A 67 -26.85 15.36 0.41
CA THR A 67 -25.52 15.26 1.03
C THR A 67 -25.64 14.99 2.52
N TYR A 68 -25.03 13.91 2.96
CA TYR A 68 -24.90 13.55 4.38
C TYR A 68 -23.43 13.55 4.79
N ALA A 69 -23.10 14.19 5.90
CA ALA A 69 -21.76 14.20 6.45
C ALA A 69 -21.75 13.59 7.85
N ASN A 70 -20.96 12.53 8.02
CA ASN A 70 -20.65 11.95 9.32
C ASN A 70 -19.27 12.43 9.79
N TYR A 71 -19.20 13.02 10.97
CA TYR A 71 -17.95 13.39 11.61
C TYR A 71 -17.70 12.42 12.75
N ASP A 72 -16.82 11.45 12.52
CA ASP A 72 -16.55 10.38 13.46
C ASP A 72 -15.05 10.20 13.63
N ASN A 73 -14.53 10.47 14.83
CA ASN A 73 -13.13 10.24 15.22
C ASN A 73 -12.93 8.92 15.99
N THR A 74 -14.00 8.15 16.15
CA THR A 74 -14.00 6.88 16.87
C THR A 74 -13.76 5.70 15.96
N GLN A 75 -13.85 5.87 14.63
CA GLN A 75 -13.47 4.86 13.64
C GLN A 75 -12.05 5.08 13.13
N PHE A 76 -11.32 3.99 12.88
CA PHE A 76 -9.99 4.05 12.30
C PHE A 76 -9.71 2.90 11.34
N TYR A 77 -8.78 3.17 10.41
CA TYR A 77 -8.13 2.23 9.52
C TYR A 77 -6.69 2.06 9.98
N ASP A 78 -6.24 0.84 10.25
CA ASP A 78 -4.87 0.54 10.64
C ASP A 78 -4.21 -0.33 9.58
N PHE A 79 -3.43 0.33 8.72
CA PHE A 79 -2.74 -0.30 7.60
C PHE A 79 -1.44 -0.96 8.09
N LYS A 80 -1.35 -2.28 7.93
CA LYS A 80 -0.18 -3.06 8.32
C LYS A 80 0.80 -3.23 7.17
N THR A 81 2.07 -3.43 7.50
CA THR A 81 3.16 -3.62 6.53
C THR A 81 3.00 -4.88 5.68
N ASP A 82 2.27 -5.88 6.18
CA ASP A 82 2.00 -7.15 5.51
C ASP A 82 0.81 -7.09 4.52
N GLY A 83 0.17 -5.94 4.36
CA GLY A 83 -1.02 -5.77 3.52
C GLY A 83 -2.35 -6.01 4.23
N THR A 84 -2.33 -6.31 5.53
CA THR A 84 -3.55 -6.38 6.35
C THR A 84 -4.07 -4.98 6.65
N LEU A 85 -5.37 -4.77 6.52
CA LEU A 85 -6.08 -3.59 7.01
C LEU A 85 -6.97 -4.00 8.18
N VAL A 86 -6.85 -3.31 9.31
CA VAL A 86 -7.81 -3.44 10.42
C VAL A 86 -8.76 -2.25 10.38
N ILE A 87 -10.06 -2.50 10.25
CA ILE A 87 -11.10 -1.46 10.40
C ILE A 87 -11.77 -1.67 11.75
N SER A 88 -11.83 -0.62 12.56
CA SER A 88 -12.29 -0.75 13.94
C SER A 88 -12.85 0.55 14.50
N PHE A 89 -13.56 0.42 15.62
CA PHE A 89 -13.91 1.53 16.49
C PHE A 89 -12.95 1.54 17.69
N VAL A 90 -12.54 2.71 18.19
CA VAL A 90 -11.56 2.92 19.29
C VAL A 90 -11.84 2.09 20.55
N LYS A 91 -13.08 1.58 20.75
CA LYS A 91 -13.49 0.77 21.89
C LYS A 91 -14.05 -0.63 21.53
N LYS A 92 -13.90 -1.09 20.29
CA LYS A 92 -14.41 -2.39 19.84
C LYS A 92 -13.30 -3.20 19.16
N GLN A 93 -13.46 -4.53 19.13
CA GLN A 93 -12.58 -5.37 18.32
C GLN A 93 -12.76 -5.01 16.84
N GLY A 94 -11.64 -4.89 16.11
CA GLY A 94 -11.66 -4.59 14.68
C GLY A 94 -11.90 -5.82 13.82
N THR A 95 -12.32 -5.58 12.58
CA THR A 95 -12.38 -6.60 11.52
C THR A 95 -11.16 -6.47 10.64
N ASN A 96 -10.57 -7.61 10.27
CA ASN A 96 -9.41 -7.66 9.41
C ASN A 96 -9.84 -7.84 7.95
N TYR A 97 -9.20 -7.07 7.08
CA TYR A 97 -9.34 -7.08 5.63
C TYR A 97 -7.96 -7.03 4.99
N THR A 98 -7.90 -7.10 3.67
CA THR A 98 -6.67 -6.86 2.92
C THR A 98 -6.77 -5.53 2.20
N TYR A 99 -5.65 -4.85 1.99
CA TYR A 99 -5.60 -3.65 1.16
C TYR A 99 -4.46 -3.69 0.15
N LYS A 100 -4.62 -2.93 -0.93
CA LYS A 100 -3.56 -2.63 -1.89
C LYS A 100 -3.51 -1.13 -2.12
N PHE A 101 -2.40 -0.52 -1.74
CA PHE A 101 -2.13 0.90 -1.98
C PHE A 101 -1.27 1.04 -3.24
N ASN A 102 -1.74 1.84 -4.20
CA ASN A 102 -1.06 2.11 -5.46
C ASN A 102 -1.06 3.63 -5.70
N GLU A 103 0.00 4.30 -5.23
CA GLU A 103 0.13 5.76 -5.33
C GLU A 103 0.25 6.23 -6.78
N ASP A 104 0.97 5.49 -7.63
CA ASP A 104 1.18 5.84 -9.03
C ASP A 104 -0.15 5.87 -9.81
N ALA A 105 -1.03 4.92 -9.52
CA ALA A 105 -2.39 4.89 -10.06
C ALA A 105 -3.36 5.79 -9.28
N GLY A 106 -2.92 6.39 -8.17
CA GLY A 106 -3.78 7.18 -7.29
C GLY A 106 -4.95 6.38 -6.71
N THR A 107 -4.74 5.12 -6.33
CA THR A 107 -5.81 4.22 -5.86
C THR A 107 -5.47 3.48 -4.56
N LEU A 108 -6.51 3.25 -3.76
CA LEU A 108 -6.52 2.37 -2.60
C LEU A 108 -7.62 1.33 -2.80
N SER A 109 -7.26 0.05 -2.91
CA SER A 109 -8.22 -1.06 -2.93
C SER A 109 -8.34 -1.66 -1.54
N ILE A 110 -9.57 -1.84 -1.06
CA ILE A 110 -9.88 -2.59 0.16
C ILE A 110 -10.70 -3.81 -0.22
N PHE A 111 -10.21 -4.98 0.15
CA PHE A 111 -10.84 -6.26 -0.14
C PHE A 111 -11.69 -6.67 1.06
N THR A 112 -13.00 -6.42 0.96
CA THR A 112 -13.99 -6.85 1.95
C THR A 112 -14.81 -8.03 1.40
N PRO A 113 -15.64 -8.70 2.21
CA PRO A 113 -16.59 -9.70 1.72
C PRO A 113 -17.67 -9.15 0.78
N PHE A 114 -17.76 -7.82 0.64
CA PHE A 114 -18.63 -7.12 -0.29
C PHE A 114 -17.82 -6.76 -1.56
N PRO A 115 -18.44 -6.42 -2.70
CA PRO A 115 -17.71 -6.12 -3.92
C PRO A 115 -16.53 -5.16 -3.67
N ASP A 116 -15.38 -5.48 -4.26
CA ASP A 116 -14.11 -4.80 -4.02
C ASP A 116 -14.27 -3.27 -3.98
N ASP A 117 -13.88 -2.68 -2.84
CA ASP A 117 -13.95 -1.24 -2.66
C ASP A 117 -12.67 -0.61 -3.20
N VAL A 118 -12.73 -0.12 -4.44
CA VAL A 118 -11.63 0.65 -5.03
C VAL A 118 -11.91 2.13 -4.87
N TYR A 119 -11.04 2.80 -4.10
CA TYR A 119 -11.08 4.24 -3.90
C TYR A 119 -10.02 4.95 -4.75
N LYS A 120 -10.37 6.11 -5.28
CA LYS A 120 -9.43 7.11 -5.79
C LYS A 120 -8.83 7.87 -4.62
N ILE A 121 -7.52 8.10 -4.63
CA ILE A 121 -6.81 8.92 -3.67
C ILE A 121 -6.82 10.36 -4.19
N LYS A 122 -7.51 11.26 -3.48
CA LYS A 122 -7.57 12.69 -3.82
C LYS A 122 -6.45 13.50 -3.17
N VAL A 123 -6.07 13.12 -1.95
CA VAL A 123 -5.01 13.78 -1.18
C VAL A 123 -4.23 12.72 -0.42
N PHE A 124 -2.90 12.81 -0.45
CA PHE A 124 -2.01 12.03 0.40
C PHE A 124 -0.77 12.85 0.79
N THR A 125 -0.65 13.19 2.08
CA THR A 125 0.45 14.02 2.61
C THR A 125 1.26 13.32 3.70
N GLY A 126 0.97 12.04 3.98
CA GLY A 126 1.52 11.29 5.11
C GLY A 126 0.82 11.56 6.45
N THR A 127 0.13 12.70 6.61
CA THR A 127 -0.69 13.02 7.79
C THR A 127 -2.18 13.16 7.47
N SER A 128 -2.53 13.47 6.21
CA SER A 128 -3.89 13.47 5.70
C SER A 128 -4.01 12.56 4.48
N LEU A 129 -5.12 11.81 4.43
CA LEU A 129 -5.51 10.93 3.34
C LEU A 129 -6.98 11.20 3.04
N ILE A 130 -7.30 11.57 1.80
CA ILE A 130 -8.68 11.72 1.34
C ILE A 130 -8.90 10.71 0.21
N ILE A 131 -9.86 9.83 0.41
CA ILE A 131 -10.23 8.77 -0.53
C ILE A 131 -11.67 8.94 -0.97
N GLU A 132 -11.95 8.65 -2.23
CA GLU A 132 -13.27 8.80 -2.83
C GLU A 132 -13.66 7.55 -3.62
N LYS A 133 -14.89 7.10 -3.47
CA LYS A 133 -15.47 6.00 -4.23
C LYS A 133 -16.80 6.42 -4.84
N GLU A 134 -16.99 6.07 -6.11
CA GLU A 134 -18.30 6.14 -6.75
C GLU A 134 -18.98 4.77 -6.68
N HIS A 135 -20.19 4.75 -6.15
CA HIS A 135 -21.07 3.59 -6.11
C HIS A 135 -22.08 3.76 -7.23
N THR A 136 -22.02 2.88 -8.24
CA THR A 136 -22.82 2.98 -9.48
C THR A 136 -24.13 2.19 -9.41
N ILE A 137 -24.33 1.40 -8.36
CA ILE A 137 -25.58 0.67 -8.12
C ILE A 137 -26.59 1.65 -7.52
N ALA A 138 -27.81 1.67 -8.05
CA ALA A 138 -28.84 2.61 -7.63
C ALA A 138 -29.24 2.42 -6.13
N PRO A 139 -29.37 3.50 -5.34
CA PRO A 139 -29.13 4.89 -5.74
C PRO A 139 -27.62 5.17 -5.91
N ALA A 140 -27.27 5.79 -7.02
CA ALA A 140 -25.87 6.14 -7.29
C ALA A 140 -25.39 7.13 -6.22
N MET A 141 -24.20 6.88 -5.69
CA MET A 141 -23.67 7.62 -4.55
C MET A 141 -22.17 7.86 -4.72
N THR A 142 -21.70 9.03 -4.31
CA THR A 142 -20.28 9.28 -4.09
C THR A 142 -20.00 9.29 -2.59
N GLU A 143 -19.00 8.54 -2.16
CA GLU A 143 -18.48 8.52 -0.79
C GLU A 143 -17.08 9.13 -0.77
N GLU A 144 -16.87 10.16 0.05
CA GLU A 144 -15.55 10.76 0.30
C GLU A 144 -15.21 10.63 1.78
N ILE A 145 -14.07 10.00 2.10
CA ILE A 145 -13.60 9.78 3.46
C ILE A 145 -12.32 10.57 3.68
N THR A 146 -12.32 11.43 4.69
CA THR A 146 -11.14 12.11 5.21
C THR A 146 -10.59 11.34 6.40
N LEU A 147 -9.34 10.92 6.27
CA LEU A 147 -8.55 10.19 7.24
C LEU A 147 -7.39 11.07 7.71
N SER A 148 -7.05 11.00 9.00
CA SER A 148 -5.84 11.64 9.54
C SER A 148 -5.09 10.73 10.50
N LYS A 149 -3.77 10.92 10.55
CA LYS A 149 -2.90 10.38 11.59
C LYS A 149 -2.83 11.32 12.79
#